data_AF-A0A3N4R1P0-F1
#
_entry.id   AF-A0A3N4R1P0-F1
#
_cell.length_a   1.000
_cell.length_b   1.000
_cell.length_c   1.000
_cell.angle_alpha   90.00
_cell.angle_beta   90.00
_cell.angle_gamma   90.00
#
_symmetry.space_group_name_H-M   'P 1'
#
loop_
_entity.id
_entity.type
_entity.pdbx_description
1 polymer ?
#
loop_
_entity_poly.entity_id
_entity_poly.type
_entity_poly.pdbx_seq_one_letter_code
_entity_poly.pdbx_strand_id
1 'polypeptide(L)'
;MTSTPEPAGPPQAFDVEALFDAAVEDIVRTADPQACAALVDTLVERGALWEGMLLMLGPTASRRVFGLGEEQAVKKLAALADTPDKVTALTYRLWEQFRSRGSAAARDVWDAAPAELHRGTALQLLVVYAAAIGADAGRLGPREVVRLTRALVPVTW
;
A
#
# COMPACT_ATOMS: atom_id res chain seq x y z
N MET A 1 -22.38 25.62 -43.34
CA MET A 1 -21.62 24.40 -43.00
C MET A 1 -21.58 24.30 -41.49
N THR A 2 -22.54 23.61 -40.89
CA THR A 2 -22.60 23.35 -39.45
C THR A 2 -21.94 21.99 -39.20
N SER A 3 -20.69 22.01 -38.75
CA SER A 3 -20.01 20.80 -38.27
C SER A 3 -20.64 20.39 -36.94
N THR A 4 -21.39 19.28 -36.99
CA THR A 4 -21.85 18.59 -35.78
C THR A 4 -20.62 18.10 -35.02
N PRO A 5 -20.45 18.43 -33.72
CA PRO A 5 -19.35 17.91 -32.92
C PRO A 5 -19.49 16.39 -32.77
N GLU A 6 -18.37 15.71 -33.01
CA GLU A 6 -18.24 14.27 -32.86
C GLU A 6 -18.49 13.89 -31.38
N PRO A 7 -19.30 12.85 -31.09
CA PRO A 7 -19.56 12.45 -29.72
C PRO A 7 -18.25 12.03 -29.05
N ALA A 8 -17.96 12.63 -27.89
CA ALA A 8 -16.85 12.20 -27.05
C ALA A 8 -16.98 10.70 -26.81
N GLY A 9 -15.92 9.95 -27.15
CA GLY A 9 -15.86 8.51 -26.93
C GLY A 9 -16.16 8.14 -25.47
N PRO A 10 -16.52 6.88 -25.19
CA PRO A 10 -16.82 6.45 -23.83
C PRO A 10 -15.67 6.82 -22.88
N PRO A 11 -15.98 7.23 -21.63
CA PRO A 11 -14.95 7.59 -20.67
C PRO A 11 -13.96 6.43 -20.52
N GLN A 12 -12.67 6.73 -20.68
CA GLN A 12 -11.60 5.75 -20.50
C GLN A 12 -11.68 5.20 -19.07
N ALA A 13 -11.76 3.87 -18.93
CA ALA A 13 -11.74 3.22 -17.64
C ALA A 13 -10.41 3.53 -16.94
N PHE A 14 -10.47 3.90 -15.65
CA PHE A 14 -9.29 4.12 -14.85
C PHE A 14 -8.63 2.78 -14.54
N ASP A 15 -7.40 2.59 -15.02
CA ASP A 15 -6.61 1.38 -14.80
C ASP A 15 -5.69 1.59 -13.58
N VAL A 16 -6.10 1.00 -12.45
CA VAL A 16 -5.36 1.08 -11.18
C VAL A 16 -4.02 0.36 -11.28
N GLU A 17 -3.96 -0.78 -11.97
CA GLU A 17 -2.74 -1.59 -12.08
C GLU A 17 -1.69 -0.85 -12.90
N ALA A 18 -2.07 -0.31 -14.06
CA ALA A 18 -1.14 0.45 -14.90
C ALA A 18 -0.60 1.71 -14.21
N LEU A 19 -1.45 2.43 -13.46
CA LEU A 19 -1.01 3.57 -12.65
C LEU A 19 -0.01 3.12 -11.57
N PHE A 20 -0.36 2.05 -10.86
CA PHE A 20 0.41 1.54 -9.74
C PHE A 20 1.79 1.05 -10.18
N ASP A 21 1.86 0.27 -11.26
CA ASP A 21 3.12 -0.26 -11.81
C ASP A 21 4.08 0.86 -12.21
N ALA A 22 3.57 1.85 -12.97
CA ALA A 22 4.37 2.99 -13.41
C ALA A 22 4.89 3.81 -12.21
N ALA A 23 4.04 4.04 -11.20
CA ALA A 23 4.41 4.81 -10.02
C ALA A 23 5.42 4.06 -9.13
N VAL A 24 5.24 2.75 -8.92
CA VAL A 24 6.19 1.94 -8.14
C VAL A 24 7.55 1.89 -8.80
N GLU A 25 7.61 1.74 -10.13
CA GLU A 25 8.88 1.78 -10.85
C GLU A 25 9.63 3.10 -10.59
N ASP A 26 8.92 4.23 -10.65
CA ASP A 26 9.49 5.54 -10.37
C ASP A 26 9.94 5.69 -8.91
N ILE A 27 9.13 5.24 -7.94
CA ILE A 27 9.46 5.25 -6.51
C ILE A 27 10.71 4.42 -6.23
N VAL A 28 10.82 3.21 -6.80
CA VAL A 28 11.99 2.35 -6.61
C VAL A 28 13.24 2.97 -7.22
N ARG A 29 13.09 3.69 -8.35
CA ARG A 29 14.20 4.34 -9.05
C ARG A 29 14.70 5.62 -8.35
N THR A 30 13.79 6.42 -7.79
CA THR A 30 14.10 7.77 -7.29
C THR A 30 14.15 7.85 -5.77
N ALA A 31 13.46 6.93 -5.09
CA ALA A 31 13.19 6.98 -3.65
C ALA A 31 12.62 8.34 -3.21
N ASP A 32 11.79 8.96 -4.05
CA ASP A 32 11.17 10.25 -3.79
C ASP A 32 9.88 10.10 -2.97
N PRO A 33 9.79 10.68 -1.76
CA PRO A 33 8.55 10.65 -0.98
C PRO A 33 7.38 11.36 -1.69
N GLN A 34 7.62 12.35 -2.56
CA GLN A 34 6.53 13.01 -3.28
C GLN A 34 5.86 12.08 -4.28
N ALA A 35 6.61 11.19 -4.94
CA ALA A 35 6.07 10.18 -5.84
C ALA A 35 5.15 9.20 -5.09
N CYS A 36 5.53 8.78 -3.88
CA CYS A 36 4.68 7.96 -3.02
C CYS A 36 3.36 8.67 -2.64
N ALA A 37 3.47 9.94 -2.21
CA ALA A 37 2.31 10.74 -1.84
C ALA A 37 1.37 10.93 -3.03
N ALA A 38 1.91 11.28 -4.20
CA ALA A 38 1.13 11.49 -5.42
C ALA A 38 0.36 10.24 -5.85
N LEU A 39 0.95 9.05 -5.76
CA LEU A 39 0.24 7.80 -6.05
C LEU A 39 -0.95 7.61 -5.10
N VAL A 40 -0.72 7.72 -3.79
CA VAL A 40 -1.77 7.52 -2.79
C VAL A 40 -2.88 8.57 -2.92
N ASP A 41 -2.52 9.83 -3.15
CA ASP A 41 -3.48 10.93 -3.35
C ASP A 41 -4.31 10.70 -4.61
N THR A 42 -3.69 10.26 -5.71
CA THR A 42 -4.41 9.88 -6.93
C THR A 42 -5.41 8.75 -6.67
N LEU A 43 -5.02 7.71 -5.93
CA LEU A 43 -5.92 6.61 -5.58
C LEU A 43 -7.08 7.07 -4.69
N VAL A 44 -6.84 7.98 -3.75
CA VAL A 44 -7.88 8.59 -2.91
C VAL A 44 -8.87 9.38 -3.77
N GLU A 45 -8.37 10.27 -4.63
CA GLU A 45 -9.20 11.11 -5.51
C GLU A 45 -10.08 10.30 -6.46
N ARG A 46 -9.58 9.13 -6.89
CA ARG A 46 -10.31 8.20 -7.77
C ARG A 46 -11.20 7.21 -7.03
N GLY A 47 -11.23 7.23 -5.69
CA GLY A 47 -11.97 6.26 -4.89
C GLY A 47 -11.45 4.83 -5.02
N ALA A 48 -10.18 4.66 -5.41
CA ALA A 48 -9.53 3.39 -5.75
C ALA A 48 -8.44 2.98 -4.74
N LEU A 49 -8.45 3.57 -3.54
CA LEU A 49 -7.41 3.35 -2.54
C LEU A 49 -7.32 1.89 -2.11
N TRP A 50 -8.46 1.21 -1.95
CA TRP A 50 -8.47 -0.19 -1.54
C TRP A 50 -7.96 -1.12 -2.65
N GLU A 51 -8.33 -0.85 -3.90
CA GLU A 51 -7.83 -1.57 -5.06
C GLU A 51 -6.30 -1.49 -5.13
N GLY A 52 -5.74 -0.30 -4.90
CA GLY A 52 -4.29 -0.12 -4.75
C GLY A 52 -3.72 -0.87 -3.54
N MET A 53 -4.43 -0.90 -2.40
CA MET A 53 -4.03 -1.68 -1.22
C MET A 53 -3.94 -3.18 -1.53
N LEU A 54 -4.85 -3.74 -2.33
CA LEU A 54 -4.81 -5.15 -2.71
C LEU A 54 -3.54 -5.52 -3.49
N LEU A 55 -3.10 -4.64 -4.40
CA LEU A 55 -1.85 -4.82 -5.16
C LEU A 55 -0.63 -4.88 -4.23
N MET A 56 -0.66 -4.14 -3.13
CA MET A 56 0.41 -4.14 -2.13
C MET A 56 0.33 -5.29 -1.14
N LEU A 57 -0.88 -5.64 -0.68
CA LEU A 57 -1.10 -6.62 0.38
C LEU A 57 -0.66 -8.02 -0.05
N GLY A 58 -0.97 -8.47 -1.26
CA GLY A 58 -0.60 -9.81 -1.71
C GLY A 58 0.89 -10.09 -1.56
N PRO A 59 1.77 -9.33 -2.24
CA PRO A 59 3.21 -9.57 -2.18
C PRO A 59 3.83 -9.31 -0.80
N THR A 60 3.32 -8.34 -0.03
CA THR A 60 3.87 -8.02 1.30
C THR A 60 3.41 -9.00 2.38
N ALA A 61 2.16 -9.46 2.34
CA ALA A 61 1.60 -10.39 3.31
C ALA A 61 2.08 -11.83 3.07
N SER A 62 2.23 -12.25 1.81
CA SER A 62 2.60 -13.63 1.45
C SER A 62 4.09 -13.94 1.60
N ARG A 63 4.94 -12.96 1.95
CA ARG A 63 6.35 -13.21 2.21
C ARG A 63 6.53 -14.15 3.42
N ARG A 64 7.27 -15.24 3.19
CA ARG A 64 7.61 -16.20 4.24
C ARG A 64 8.53 -15.55 5.26
N VAL A 65 8.24 -15.76 6.53
CA VAL A 65 9.13 -15.37 7.61
C VAL A 65 10.04 -16.56 7.91
N PHE A 66 11.33 -16.42 7.63
CA PHE A 66 12.30 -17.50 7.85
C PHE A 66 12.27 -17.98 9.30
N GLY A 67 12.19 -19.30 9.47
CA GLY A 67 12.16 -19.94 10.78
C GLY A 67 10.79 -19.95 11.49
N LEU A 68 9.72 -19.43 10.87
CA LEU A 68 8.37 -19.48 11.43
C LEU A 68 7.41 -20.27 10.53
N GLY A 69 6.54 -21.06 11.15
CA GLY A 69 5.35 -21.60 10.47
C GLY A 69 4.29 -20.52 10.24
N GLU A 70 3.31 -20.79 9.38
CA GLU A 70 2.26 -19.81 9.02
C GLU A 70 1.49 -19.31 10.24
N GLU A 71 1.04 -20.22 11.11
CA GLU A 71 0.32 -19.86 12.34
C GLU A 71 1.16 -18.98 13.28
N GLN A 72 2.46 -19.24 13.38
CA GLN A 72 3.38 -18.44 14.20
C GLN A 72 3.60 -17.06 13.59
N ALA A 73 3.69 -16.96 12.26
CA ALA A 73 3.79 -15.68 11.56
C ALA A 73 2.54 -14.82 11.79
N VAL A 74 1.34 -15.42 11.68
CA VAL A 74 0.07 -14.75 11.98
C VAL A 74 0.01 -14.28 13.44
N LYS A 75 0.35 -15.14 14.41
CA LYS A 75 0.40 -14.75 15.84
C LYS A 75 1.39 -13.60 16.08
N LYS A 76 2.53 -13.61 15.41
CA LYS A 76 3.52 -12.53 15.52
C LYS A 76 2.99 -11.22 14.96
N LEU A 77 2.30 -11.23 13.82
CA LEU A 77 1.64 -10.04 13.28
C LEU A 77 0.56 -9.51 14.22
N ALA A 78 -0.23 -10.40 14.82
CA ALA A 78 -1.24 -10.03 15.81
C ALA A 78 -0.60 -9.33 17.03
N ALA A 79 0.51 -9.84 17.55
CA ALA A 79 1.24 -9.22 18.66
C ALA A 79 1.86 -7.86 18.26
N LEU A 80 2.35 -7.72 17.03
CA LEU A 80 2.90 -6.45 16.52
C LEU A 80 1.81 -5.38 16.31
N ALA A 81 0.57 -5.79 16.10
CA ALA A 81 -0.57 -4.90 15.99
C ALA A 81 -0.95 -4.21 17.32
N ASP A 82 -0.39 -4.62 18.45
CA ASP A 82 -0.56 -3.97 19.76
C ASP A 82 0.40 -2.78 19.96
N THR A 83 1.03 -2.30 18.90
CA THR A 83 1.84 -1.07 18.91
C THR A 83 0.96 0.18 19.16
N PRO A 84 1.47 1.19 19.89
CA PRO A 84 0.75 2.45 20.11
C PRO A 84 0.56 3.29 18.84
N ASP A 85 1.43 3.13 17.83
CA ASP A 85 1.27 3.84 16.57
C ASP A 85 0.11 3.24 15.75
N LYS A 86 -0.99 4.00 15.60
CA LYS A 86 -2.25 3.52 15.01
C LYS A 86 -2.12 3.13 13.53
N VAL A 87 -1.31 3.84 12.76
CA VAL A 87 -1.05 3.53 11.35
C VAL A 87 -0.32 2.20 11.21
N THR A 88 0.73 2.01 12.01
CA THR A 88 1.49 0.75 12.06
C THR A 88 0.62 -0.39 12.58
N ALA A 89 -0.17 -0.16 13.63
CA ALA A 89 -1.11 -1.13 14.17
C ALA A 89 -2.09 -1.61 13.09
N LEU A 90 -2.70 -0.69 12.35
CA LEU A 90 -3.61 -1.03 11.26
C LEU A 90 -2.90 -1.81 10.15
N THR A 91 -1.68 -1.42 9.77
CA THR A 91 -0.87 -2.15 8.78
C THR A 91 -0.65 -3.61 9.19
N TYR A 92 -0.26 -3.86 10.44
CA TYR A 92 -0.08 -5.23 10.94
C TYR A 92 -1.38 -6.03 11.00
N ARG A 93 -2.50 -5.41 11.39
CA ARG A 93 -3.82 -6.07 11.40
C ARG A 93 -4.26 -6.45 9.99
N LEU A 94 -4.02 -5.60 9.00
CA LEU A 94 -4.34 -5.93 7.60
C LEU A 94 -3.52 -7.13 7.11
N TRP A 95 -2.22 -7.18 7.39
CA TRP A 95 -1.40 -8.35 7.05
C TRP A 95 -1.86 -9.61 7.79
N GLU A 96 -2.16 -9.50 9.09
CA GLU A 96 -2.63 -10.61 9.90
C GLU A 96 -3.95 -11.20 9.38
N GLN A 97 -4.95 -10.37 9.12
CA GLN A 97 -6.24 -10.80 8.56
C GLN A 97 -6.10 -11.30 7.12
N PHE A 98 -5.30 -10.64 6.28
CA PHE A 98 -5.08 -11.07 4.91
C PHE A 98 -4.46 -12.46 4.85
N ARG A 99 -3.43 -12.72 5.68
CA ARG A 99 -2.77 -14.04 5.73
C ARG A 99 -3.67 -15.12 6.30
N SER A 100 -4.44 -14.81 7.34
CA SER A 100 -5.23 -15.82 8.05
C SER A 100 -6.57 -16.14 7.37
N ARG A 101 -7.20 -15.14 6.75
CA ARG A 101 -8.60 -15.21 6.27
C ARG A 101 -8.83 -14.58 4.89
N GLY A 102 -7.80 -14.01 4.26
CA GLY A 102 -7.87 -13.46 2.90
C GLY A 102 -8.32 -12.01 2.81
N SER A 103 -8.50 -11.53 1.58
CA SER A 103 -8.78 -10.12 1.27
C SER A 103 -10.08 -9.59 1.86
N ALA A 104 -11.14 -10.40 1.94
CA ALA A 104 -12.42 -9.99 2.52
C ALA A 104 -12.28 -9.63 4.00
N ALA A 105 -11.59 -10.45 4.80
CA ALA A 105 -11.36 -10.16 6.22
C ALA A 105 -10.45 -8.94 6.42
N ALA A 106 -9.45 -8.76 5.55
CA ALA A 106 -8.64 -7.54 5.57
C ALA A 106 -9.47 -6.29 5.21
N ARG A 107 -10.43 -6.42 4.28
CA ARG A 107 -11.36 -5.33 3.93
C ARG A 107 -12.23 -4.94 5.12
N ASP A 108 -12.77 -5.90 5.86
CA ASP A 108 -13.58 -5.62 7.05
C ASP A 108 -12.81 -4.79 8.09
N VAL A 109 -11.53 -5.13 8.31
CA VAL A 109 -10.65 -4.36 9.21
C VAL A 109 -10.36 -2.96 8.66
N TRP A 110 -10.16 -2.83 7.35
CA TRP A 110 -9.97 -1.54 6.70
C TRP A 110 -11.18 -0.62 6.85
N ASP A 111 -12.38 -1.13 6.56
CA ASP A 111 -13.62 -0.36 6.63
C ASP A 111 -14.02 0.00 8.06
N ALA A 112 -13.66 -0.83 9.05
CA ALA A 112 -13.89 -0.54 10.46
C ALA A 112 -12.89 0.47 11.05
N ALA A 113 -11.75 0.72 10.39
CA ALA A 113 -10.76 1.66 10.86
C ALA A 113 -11.17 3.12 10.59
N PRO A 114 -10.78 4.08 11.46
CA PRO A 114 -10.99 5.50 11.19
C PRO A 114 -10.37 5.93 9.86
N ALA A 115 -11.14 6.68 9.06
CA ALA A 115 -10.77 7.07 7.70
C ALA A 115 -9.47 7.89 7.65
N GLU A 116 -9.16 8.65 8.71
CA GLU A 116 -7.92 9.41 8.83
C GLU A 116 -6.65 8.52 8.85
N LEU A 117 -6.77 7.24 9.18
CA LEU A 117 -5.65 6.29 9.18
C LEU A 117 -5.36 5.71 7.80
N HIS A 118 -6.36 5.66 6.92
CA HIS A 118 -6.30 4.98 5.62
C HIS A 118 -5.12 5.46 4.78
N ARG A 119 -4.97 6.78 4.64
CA ARG A 119 -3.87 7.38 3.85
C ARG A 119 -2.49 7.03 4.41
N GLY A 120 -2.33 7.13 5.74
CA GLY A 120 -1.07 6.79 6.41
C GLY A 120 -0.71 5.32 6.23
N THR A 121 -1.71 4.43 6.37
CA THR A 121 -1.52 2.99 6.22
C THR A 121 -1.18 2.62 4.77
N ALA A 122 -1.81 3.26 3.79
CA ALA A 122 -1.46 3.06 2.39
C ALA A 122 -0.03 3.49 2.07
N LEU A 123 0.41 4.65 2.60
CA LEU A 123 1.80 5.10 2.45
C LEU A 123 2.80 4.16 3.11
N GLN A 124 2.52 3.70 4.33
CA GLN A 124 3.38 2.74 5.02
C GLN A 124 3.49 1.43 4.23
N LEU A 125 2.37 0.91 3.75
CA LEU A 125 2.33 -0.32 2.98
C LEU A 125 3.07 -0.18 1.63
N LEU A 126 2.94 0.97 0.96
CA LEU A 126 3.65 1.29 -0.28
C LEU A 126 5.16 1.31 -0.08
N VAL A 127 5.65 1.91 1.02
CA VAL A 127 7.09 1.90 1.33
C VAL A 127 7.59 0.47 1.56
N VAL A 128 6.81 -0.37 2.26
CA VAL A 128 7.18 -1.78 2.49
C VAL A 128 7.17 -2.57 1.18
N TYR A 129 6.18 -2.32 0.31
CA TYR A 129 6.08 -2.94 -1.01
C TYR A 129 7.26 -2.54 -1.91
N ALA A 130 7.55 -1.25 -2.02
CA ALA A 130 8.67 -0.74 -2.80
C ALA A 130 10.02 -1.25 -2.25
N ALA A 131 10.17 -1.36 -0.92
CA ALA A 131 11.32 -2.00 -0.31
C ALA A 131 11.43 -3.47 -0.68
N ALA A 132 10.31 -4.21 -0.73
CA ALA A 132 10.32 -5.61 -1.09
C ALA A 132 10.81 -5.84 -2.53
N ILE A 133 10.32 -5.06 -3.49
CA ILE A 133 10.71 -5.18 -4.91
C ILE A 133 12.08 -4.55 -5.16
N GLY A 134 12.31 -3.36 -4.62
CA GLY A 134 13.54 -2.60 -4.83
C GLY A 134 14.77 -3.20 -4.18
N ALA A 135 14.63 -3.87 -3.02
CA ALA A 135 15.74 -4.60 -2.40
C ALA A 135 16.12 -5.84 -3.23
N ASP A 136 15.14 -6.60 -3.73
CA ASP A 136 15.37 -7.77 -4.59
C ASP A 136 16.09 -7.36 -5.89
N ALA A 137 15.85 -6.14 -6.38
CA ALA A 137 16.51 -5.57 -7.56
C ALA A 137 17.82 -4.79 -7.26
N GLY A 138 18.21 -4.63 -6.00
CA GLY A 138 19.38 -3.84 -5.59
C GLY A 138 19.28 -2.33 -5.86
N ARG A 139 18.04 -1.80 -5.99
CA ARG A 139 17.75 -0.41 -6.38
C ARG A 139 17.29 0.47 -5.24
N LEU A 140 16.71 -0.11 -4.19
CA LEU A 140 16.25 0.61 -3.01
C LEU A 140 16.92 0.04 -1.77
N GLY A 141 17.91 0.76 -1.24
CA GLY A 141 18.68 0.34 -0.08
C GLY A 141 17.99 0.65 1.25
N PRO A 142 18.44 0.04 2.36
CA PRO A 142 17.85 0.25 3.68
C PRO A 142 17.81 1.73 4.11
N ARG A 143 18.81 2.52 3.70
CA ARG A 143 18.88 3.95 4.02
C ARG A 143 17.77 4.74 3.33
N GLU A 144 17.47 4.44 2.07
CA GLU A 144 16.35 5.09 1.37
C GLU A 144 15.00 4.68 1.95
N VAL A 145 14.82 3.40 2.31
CA VAL A 145 13.59 2.93 2.96
C VAL A 145 13.33 3.69 4.26
N VAL A 146 14.33 3.83 5.13
CA VAL A 146 14.19 4.60 6.38
C VAL A 146 13.88 6.07 6.10
N ARG A 147 14.51 6.67 5.07
CA ARG A 147 14.23 8.05 4.66
C ARG A 147 12.77 8.21 4.22
N LEU A 148 12.27 7.30 3.38
CA LEU A 148 10.89 7.30 2.90
C LEU A 148 9.90 7.14 4.07
N THR A 149 10.11 6.16 4.95
CA THR A 149 9.25 5.95 6.12
C THR A 149 9.16 7.21 6.97
N ARG A 150 10.29 7.86 7.28
CA ARG A 150 10.32 9.08 8.09
C ARG A 150 9.64 10.28 7.42
N ALA A 151 9.68 10.35 6.10
CA ALA A 151 9.08 11.44 5.34
C ALA A 151 7.56 11.28 5.18
N LEU A 152 7.06 10.05 5.14
CA LEU A 152 5.70 9.73 4.70
C LEU A 152 4.78 9.20 5.79
N VAL A 153 5.30 8.41 6.72
CA VAL A 153 4.48 7.70 7.71
C VAL A 153 4.28 8.63 8.91
N PRO A 154 3.04 9.12 9.14
CA PRO A 154 2.79 10.00 10.26
C PRO A 154 2.93 9.20 11.56
N VAL A 155 3.38 9.90 12.59
CA VAL A 155 3.56 9.34 13.93
C VAL A 155 2.27 9.57 14.72
N THR A 156 1.58 8.51 15.15
CA THR A 156 0.15 8.54 15.54
C THR A 156 -0.19 7.99 16.94
N TRP A 157 0.76 8.08 17.90
CA TRP A 157 0.58 7.68 19.31
C TRP A 157 -0.67 8.29 19.97
#